data_AF-A0A938WI72-F1
#
_entry.id   AF-A0A938WI72-F1
#
_cell.length_a   1.000
_cell.length_b   1.000
_cell.length_c   1.000
_cell.angle_alpha   90.00
_cell.angle_beta   90.00
_cell.angle_gamma   90.00
#
_symmetry.space_group_name_H-M   'P 1'
#
loop_
_entity.id
_entity.type
_entity.pdbx_description
1 polymer ?
#
loop_
_entity_poly.entity_id
_entity_poly.type
_entity_poly.pdbx_seq_one_letter_code
_entity_poly.pdbx_strand_id
1 'polypeptide(L)'
;AAARLAAATAARLACETFNRRVARGAGRPYLPKIPYFGAMAGQFLQGVNVMLLIGARSPVNFFGYPGQPGTPLPPGMPVVPLAGAGDDALYAIEALADRLALAAAPPSARAPLPDHPTGPIHAASLAAAIARHLPEDAVLCDEAITAGMVLGEALAGAAPHDHLDVAGGSIGGGLPLATGAALGAPGRRIWSLEGDGSAMYTIQALWTQAREQLDVTTVICANRCYAILAHEHRQIEGIPPGPRALPVLSLDRPVIGFADLARSLGVEAVTVDTAAALDAALQQAARQRGPFLIEALFASRDPLAGGAA
;
A
#
# COMPACT_ATOMS: atom_id res chain seq x y z
N ALA A 1 1.50 15.74 -18.09
CA ALA A 1 0.26 15.77 -18.90
C ALA A 1 -1.03 15.47 -18.12
N ALA A 2 -1.10 14.41 -17.29
CA ALA A 2 -2.32 14.05 -16.56
C ALA A 2 -2.94 15.18 -15.72
N ALA A 3 -2.11 15.93 -14.99
CA ALA A 3 -2.57 17.09 -14.23
C ALA A 3 -3.15 18.21 -15.11
N ARG A 4 -2.66 18.39 -16.35
CA ARG A 4 -3.18 19.37 -17.32
C ARG A 4 -4.60 18.96 -17.76
N LEU A 5 -4.79 17.67 -18.05
CA LEU A 5 -6.10 17.10 -18.37
C LEU A 5 -7.09 17.30 -17.23
N ALA A 6 -6.72 16.89 -16.01
CA ALA A 6 -7.57 17.04 -14.83
C ALA A 6 -7.99 18.50 -14.58
N ALA A 7 -7.05 19.44 -14.69
CA ALA A 7 -7.32 20.87 -14.50
C ALA A 7 -8.27 21.45 -15.58
N ALA A 8 -8.29 20.88 -16.79
CA ALA A 8 -9.07 21.39 -17.90
C ALA A 8 -10.46 20.73 -18.08
N THR A 9 -10.65 19.49 -17.62
CA THR A 9 -11.84 18.69 -17.96
C THR A 9 -12.65 18.20 -16.76
N ALA A 10 -12.33 18.64 -15.54
CA ALA A 10 -12.85 18.09 -14.29
C ALA A 10 -12.60 16.58 -14.11
N ALA A 11 -11.71 15.99 -14.92
CA ALA A 11 -11.36 14.60 -14.81
C ALA A 11 -10.69 14.31 -13.47
N ARG A 12 -11.11 13.20 -12.84
CA ARG A 12 -10.51 12.69 -11.62
C ARG A 12 -9.38 11.75 -11.99
N LEU A 13 -8.19 11.97 -11.43
CA LEU A 13 -7.06 11.07 -11.60
C LEU A 13 -7.15 9.93 -10.60
N ALA A 14 -6.83 8.72 -11.03
CA ALA A 14 -6.75 7.55 -10.18
C ALA A 14 -5.73 6.56 -10.74
N CYS A 15 -5.28 5.62 -9.92
CA CYS A 15 -4.46 4.49 -10.33
C CYS A 15 -5.19 3.16 -10.06
N GLU A 16 -4.66 2.05 -10.58
CA GLU A 16 -5.21 0.71 -10.32
C GLU A 16 -5.25 0.44 -8.80
N THR A 17 -6.10 -0.47 -8.35
CA THR A 17 -6.13 -0.89 -6.93
C THR A 17 -4.78 -1.46 -6.49
N PHE A 18 -4.12 -2.21 -7.38
CA PHE A 18 -2.80 -2.82 -7.16
C PHE A 18 -1.85 -2.32 -8.24
N ASN A 19 -0.88 -1.49 -7.88
CA ASN A 19 0.07 -0.93 -8.83
C ASN A 19 1.43 -1.58 -8.67
N ARG A 20 2.03 -1.97 -9.80
CA ARG A 20 3.42 -2.45 -9.79
C ARG A 20 4.39 -1.41 -9.23
N ARG A 21 4.15 -0.13 -9.56
CA ARG A 21 4.94 1.02 -9.11
C ARG A 21 4.15 2.31 -9.25
N VAL A 22 4.22 3.19 -8.24
CA VAL A 22 3.73 4.56 -8.31
C VAL A 22 4.75 5.50 -7.66
N ALA A 23 5.12 6.57 -8.37
CA ALA A 23 5.88 7.67 -7.80
C ALA A 23 4.96 8.54 -6.93
N ARG A 24 5.27 8.68 -5.63
CA ARG A 24 4.45 9.38 -4.63
C ARG A 24 5.27 10.39 -3.80
N GLY A 25 4.60 11.09 -2.89
CA GLY A 25 5.18 12.07 -1.97
C GLY A 25 5.05 13.52 -2.44
N ALA A 26 5.59 14.42 -1.61
CA ALA A 26 5.50 15.87 -1.79
C ALA A 26 6.00 16.33 -3.16
N GLY A 27 5.31 17.30 -3.76
CA GLY A 27 5.65 17.85 -5.06
C GLY A 27 5.19 17.01 -6.26
N ARG A 28 4.54 15.86 -6.03
CA ARG A 28 3.93 15.04 -7.08
C ARG A 28 2.40 15.09 -7.00
N PRO A 29 1.67 14.96 -8.12
CA PRO A 29 0.22 14.82 -8.09
C PRO A 29 -0.19 13.59 -7.30
N TYR A 30 -1.17 13.74 -6.40
CA TYR A 30 -1.74 12.60 -5.69
C TYR A 30 -2.65 11.78 -6.62
N LEU A 31 -2.38 10.48 -6.70
CA LEU A 31 -3.18 9.51 -7.45
C LEU A 31 -3.85 8.56 -6.45
N PRO A 32 -5.14 8.75 -6.12
CA PRO A 32 -5.88 7.80 -5.31
C PRO A 32 -6.00 6.45 -6.03
N LYS A 33 -5.88 5.36 -5.28
CA LYS A 33 -6.18 4.01 -5.79
C LYS A 33 -7.68 3.85 -5.96
N ILE A 34 -8.12 3.16 -7.01
CA ILE A 34 -9.50 2.65 -7.05
C ILE A 34 -9.70 1.75 -5.83
N PRO A 35 -10.71 1.98 -4.97
CA PRO A 35 -10.89 1.22 -3.74
C PRO A 35 -10.95 -0.29 -3.96
N TYR A 36 -10.49 -1.03 -2.95
CA TYR A 36 -10.45 -2.50 -3.00
C TYR A 36 -11.85 -3.14 -2.97
N PHE A 37 -12.72 -2.67 -2.08
CA PHE A 37 -14.08 -3.20 -1.95
C PHE A 37 -14.98 -2.70 -3.09
N GLY A 38 -15.65 -3.62 -3.78
CA GLY A 38 -16.43 -3.32 -4.98
C GLY A 38 -17.50 -2.23 -4.78
N ALA A 39 -18.19 -2.22 -3.63
CA ALA A 39 -19.15 -1.18 -3.29
C ALA A 39 -18.51 0.22 -3.19
N MET A 40 -17.35 0.32 -2.52
CA MET A 40 -16.60 1.57 -2.42
C MET A 40 -16.03 1.99 -3.78
N ALA A 41 -15.58 1.04 -4.60
CA ALA A 41 -15.11 1.30 -5.96
C ALA A 41 -16.24 1.84 -6.85
N GLY A 42 -17.44 1.26 -6.76
CA GLY A 42 -18.63 1.75 -7.46
C GLY A 42 -19.00 3.17 -7.04
N GLN A 43 -18.99 3.46 -5.74
CA GLN A 43 -19.21 4.81 -5.22
C GLN A 43 -18.12 5.78 -5.68
N PHE A 44 -16.86 5.35 -5.65
CA PHE A 44 -15.73 6.14 -6.15
C PHE A 44 -15.90 6.48 -7.63
N LEU A 45 -16.44 5.59 -8.45
CA LEU A 45 -16.67 5.81 -9.89
C LEU A 45 -18.02 6.46 -10.22
N GLN A 46 -18.85 6.75 -9.21
CA GLN A 46 -20.12 7.43 -9.41
C GLN A 46 -19.93 8.80 -10.05
N GLY A 47 -20.79 9.14 -11.00
CA GLY A 47 -20.74 10.42 -11.73
C GLY A 47 -19.63 10.52 -12.79
N VAL A 48 -18.80 9.49 -12.98
CA VAL A 48 -17.91 9.39 -14.15
C VAL A 48 -18.73 8.95 -15.35
N ASN A 49 -18.60 9.66 -16.47
CA ASN A 49 -19.30 9.35 -17.72
C ASN A 49 -18.39 8.71 -18.78
N VAL A 50 -17.06 8.84 -18.67
CA VAL A 50 -16.07 8.21 -19.54
C VAL A 50 -14.83 7.85 -18.71
N MET A 51 -14.32 6.64 -18.89
CA MET A 51 -13.04 6.20 -18.31
C MET A 51 -11.95 6.22 -19.38
N LEU A 52 -10.88 6.98 -19.15
CA LEU A 52 -9.70 6.98 -20.01
C LEU A 52 -8.59 6.14 -19.35
N LEU A 53 -8.15 5.09 -20.02
CA LEU A 53 -7.10 4.20 -19.51
C LEU A 53 -5.75 4.53 -20.15
N ILE A 54 -4.73 4.75 -19.34
CA ILE A 54 -3.39 5.17 -19.78
C ILE A 54 -2.37 4.25 -19.11
N GLY A 55 -1.85 3.27 -19.84
CA GLY A 55 -0.96 2.24 -19.30
C GLY A 55 -1.61 1.38 -18.20
N ALA A 56 -2.95 1.38 -18.12
CA ALA A 56 -3.74 0.76 -17.07
C ALA A 56 -4.79 -0.18 -17.67
N ARG A 57 -5.25 -1.15 -16.87
CA ARG A 57 -6.33 -2.06 -17.26
C ARG A 57 -7.68 -1.53 -16.77
N SER A 58 -8.74 -1.96 -17.44
CA SER A 58 -10.11 -1.70 -16.97
C SER A 58 -10.29 -2.32 -15.58
N PRO A 59 -10.86 -1.60 -14.61
CA PRO A 59 -10.99 -2.12 -13.25
C PRO A 59 -11.99 -3.27 -13.20
N VAL A 60 -11.64 -4.26 -12.39
CA VAL A 60 -12.47 -5.41 -12.04
C VAL A 60 -12.59 -5.48 -10.52
N ASN A 61 -13.70 -6.01 -10.02
CA ASN A 61 -13.82 -6.29 -8.60
C ASN A 61 -12.87 -7.43 -8.23
N PHE A 62 -12.15 -7.27 -7.12
CA PHE A 62 -11.11 -8.20 -6.73
C PHE A 62 -11.67 -9.59 -6.39
N PHE A 63 -12.80 -9.63 -5.67
CA PHE A 63 -13.62 -10.82 -5.47
C PHE A 63 -14.91 -10.73 -6.27
N GLY A 64 -15.33 -11.87 -6.82
CA GLY A 64 -16.69 -12.04 -7.35
C GLY A 64 -17.62 -12.48 -6.22
N TYR A 65 -18.70 -11.74 -6.00
CA TYR A 65 -19.75 -12.12 -5.05
C TYR A 65 -21.01 -12.57 -5.81
N PRO A 66 -21.79 -13.54 -5.27
CA PRO A 66 -23.04 -13.95 -5.88
C PRO A 66 -23.99 -12.78 -6.13
N GLY A 67 -24.47 -12.64 -7.37
CA GLY A 67 -25.42 -11.60 -7.76
C GLY A 67 -24.83 -10.19 -7.92
N GLN A 68 -23.51 -10.00 -7.74
CA GLN A 68 -22.85 -8.71 -7.95
C GLN A 68 -22.12 -8.65 -9.30
N PRO A 69 -22.01 -7.47 -9.93
CA PRO A 69 -21.23 -7.32 -11.16
C PRO A 69 -19.74 -7.59 -10.91
N GLY A 70 -19.05 -8.15 -11.91
CA GLY A 70 -17.60 -8.37 -11.85
C GLY A 70 -16.75 -7.10 -12.02
N THR A 71 -17.38 -5.96 -12.26
CA THR A 71 -16.71 -4.67 -12.47
C THR A 71 -17.35 -3.59 -11.60
N PRO A 72 -16.58 -2.63 -11.06
CA PRO A 72 -17.12 -1.48 -10.35
C PRO A 72 -17.62 -0.37 -11.30
N LEU A 73 -17.46 -0.53 -12.62
CA LEU A 73 -17.85 0.47 -13.60
C LEU A 73 -19.39 0.60 -13.67
N PRO A 74 -19.92 1.84 -13.74
CA PRO A 74 -21.33 2.06 -14.04
C PRO A 74 -21.76 1.37 -15.35
N PRO A 75 -22.97 0.78 -15.41
CA PRO A 75 -23.47 0.13 -16.62
C PRO A 75 -23.41 1.05 -17.85
N GLY A 76 -22.83 0.55 -18.93
CA GLY A 76 -22.74 1.27 -20.21
C GLY A 76 -21.72 2.41 -20.25
N MET A 77 -20.92 2.64 -19.21
CA MET A 77 -19.89 3.67 -19.22
C MET A 77 -18.82 3.36 -20.30
N PRO A 78 -18.57 4.27 -21.26
CA PRO A 78 -17.48 4.14 -22.22
C PRO A 78 -16.12 4.03 -21.54
N VAL A 79 -15.34 3.05 -21.95
CA VAL A 79 -13.94 2.86 -21.55
C VAL A 79 -13.06 3.04 -22.78
N VAL A 80 -12.18 4.04 -22.74
CA VAL A 80 -11.29 4.42 -23.85
C VAL A 80 -9.86 4.09 -23.46
N PRO A 81 -9.24 3.03 -24.02
CA PRO A 81 -7.82 2.78 -23.84
C PRO A 81 -7.01 3.74 -24.72
N LEU A 82 -6.35 4.73 -24.10
CA LEU A 82 -5.45 5.65 -24.79
C LEU A 82 -4.09 4.99 -25.09
N ALA A 83 -3.60 4.17 -24.15
CA ALA A 83 -2.36 3.43 -24.26
C ALA A 83 -2.44 2.15 -23.42
N GLY A 84 -2.04 1.01 -24.00
CA GLY A 84 -1.95 -0.30 -23.35
C GLY A 84 -0.54 -0.60 -22.80
N ALA A 85 -0.35 -1.85 -22.36
CA ALA A 85 0.88 -2.30 -21.68
C ALA A 85 2.15 -2.32 -22.56
N GLY A 86 2.02 -2.22 -23.88
CA GLY A 86 3.14 -2.15 -24.83
C GLY A 86 3.30 -0.79 -25.51
N ASP A 87 2.42 0.16 -25.21
CA ASP A 87 2.43 1.48 -25.85
C ASP A 87 3.27 2.47 -25.03
N ASP A 88 3.71 3.54 -25.69
CA ASP A 88 4.31 4.69 -25.00
C ASP A 88 3.19 5.53 -24.35
N ALA A 89 2.84 5.16 -23.12
CA ALA A 89 1.82 5.83 -22.34
C ALA A 89 2.14 7.31 -22.06
N LEU A 90 3.43 7.68 -21.96
CA LEU A 90 3.85 9.05 -21.74
C LEU A 90 3.62 9.89 -22.99
N TYR A 91 4.09 9.41 -24.14
CA TYR A 91 3.83 10.06 -25.42
C TYR A 91 2.32 10.22 -25.68
N ALA A 92 1.53 9.17 -25.45
CA ALA A 92 0.10 9.20 -25.74
C ALA A 92 -0.64 10.28 -24.93
N ILE A 93 -0.33 10.42 -23.64
CA ILE A 93 -0.96 11.44 -22.79
C ILE A 93 -0.45 12.86 -23.10
N GLU A 94 0.82 13.01 -23.49
CA GLU A 94 1.39 14.29 -23.91
C GLU A 94 0.80 14.76 -25.24
N ALA A 95 0.75 13.88 -26.25
CA ALA A 95 0.13 14.15 -27.54
C ALA A 95 -1.36 14.52 -27.41
N LEU A 96 -2.10 13.85 -26.50
CA LEU A 96 -3.47 14.23 -26.19
C LEU A 96 -3.56 15.63 -25.58
N ALA A 97 -2.71 15.94 -24.60
CA ALA A 97 -2.70 17.26 -23.97
C ALA A 97 -2.34 18.38 -24.96
N ASP A 98 -1.43 18.12 -25.89
CA ASP A 98 -1.03 19.10 -26.89
C ASP A 98 -2.07 19.27 -27.99
N ARG A 99 -2.72 18.18 -28.42
CA ARG A 99 -3.81 18.24 -29.41
C ARG A 99 -5.06 18.96 -28.88
N LEU A 100 -5.27 18.93 -27.56
CA LEU A 100 -6.30 19.71 -26.87
C LEU A 100 -5.82 21.11 -26.47
N ALA A 101 -4.59 21.50 -26.81
CA ALA A 101 -3.98 22.78 -26.45
C ALA A 101 -4.10 23.10 -24.95
N LEU A 102 -3.92 22.10 -24.08
CA LEU A 102 -4.12 22.27 -22.64
C LEU A 102 -3.04 23.19 -22.05
N ALA A 103 -3.45 24.14 -21.21
CA ALA A 103 -2.51 24.95 -20.45
C ALA A 103 -1.66 24.11 -19.49
N ALA A 104 -0.62 24.72 -18.92
CA ALA A 104 0.13 24.11 -17.83
C ALA A 104 -0.77 23.88 -16.61
N ALA A 105 -0.54 22.78 -15.89
CA ALA A 105 -1.26 22.51 -14.66
C ALA A 105 -0.70 23.39 -13.53
N PRO A 106 -1.54 23.82 -12.57
CA PRO A 106 -1.03 24.46 -11.36
C PRO A 106 -0.12 23.48 -10.59
N PRO A 107 0.86 23.98 -9.83
CA PRO A 107 1.67 23.13 -8.98
C PRO A 107 0.79 22.37 -7.99
N SER A 108 1.10 21.09 -7.75
CA SER A 108 0.38 20.29 -6.78
C SER A 108 0.59 20.86 -5.37
N ALA A 109 -0.51 21.13 -4.66
CA ALA A 109 -0.45 21.55 -3.28
C ALA A 109 0.26 20.47 -2.44
N ARG A 110 1.19 20.89 -1.58
CA ARG A 110 1.86 19.98 -0.66
C ARG A 110 0.88 19.61 0.45
N ALA A 111 0.49 18.33 0.53
CA ALA A 111 -0.28 17.84 1.66
C ALA A 111 0.57 17.98 2.95
N PRO A 112 -0.06 18.36 4.08
CA PRO A 112 0.66 18.40 5.36
C PRO A 112 1.10 17.00 5.77
N LEU A 113 2.21 16.94 6.52
CA LEU A 113 2.57 15.69 7.20
C LEU A 113 1.60 15.45 8.35
N PRO A 114 1.20 14.19 8.60
CA PRO A 114 0.47 13.82 9.81
C PRO A 114 1.27 14.17 11.07
N ASP A 115 0.57 14.40 12.19
CA ASP A 115 1.19 14.57 13.51
C ASP A 115 1.92 13.29 13.96
N HIS A 116 2.81 13.42 14.96
CA HIS A 116 3.41 12.26 15.59
C HIS A 116 2.32 11.39 16.22
N PRO A 117 2.23 10.10 15.88
CA PRO A 117 1.18 9.26 16.39
C PRO A 117 1.46 8.84 17.84
N THR A 118 0.39 8.70 18.63
CA THR A 118 0.46 8.28 20.04
C THR A 118 -0.60 7.22 20.33
N GLY A 119 -0.50 6.56 21.49
CA GLY A 119 -1.46 5.53 21.90
C GLY A 119 -1.22 4.18 21.21
N PRO A 120 -2.27 3.36 21.01
CA PRO A 120 -2.14 2.03 20.43
C PRO A 120 -1.78 2.06 18.94
N ILE A 121 -1.14 0.98 18.46
CA ILE A 121 -0.85 0.80 17.04
C ILE A 121 -2.11 0.33 16.31
N HIS A 122 -2.47 1.06 15.25
CA HIS A 122 -3.53 0.79 14.29
C HIS A 122 -3.10 1.30 12.90
N ALA A 123 -3.90 1.08 11.86
CA ALA A 123 -3.49 1.38 10.48
C ALA A 123 -3.14 2.87 10.28
N ALA A 124 -3.95 3.78 10.84
CA ALA A 124 -3.69 5.22 10.72
C ALA A 124 -2.44 5.68 11.49
N SER A 125 -2.15 5.13 12.68
CA SER A 125 -0.92 5.48 13.41
C SER A 125 0.33 4.89 12.75
N LEU A 126 0.24 3.69 12.16
CA LEU A 126 1.27 3.17 11.26
C LEU A 126 1.53 4.13 10.10
N ALA A 127 0.48 4.50 9.35
CA ALA A 127 0.62 5.35 8.17
C ALA A 127 1.19 6.74 8.50
N ALA A 128 0.79 7.32 9.64
CA ALA A 128 1.37 8.56 10.15
C ALA A 128 2.87 8.41 10.45
N ALA A 129 3.27 7.36 11.16
CA ALA A 129 4.69 7.12 11.48
C ALA A 129 5.53 6.90 10.19
N ILE A 130 5.00 6.15 9.22
CA ILE A 130 5.69 5.95 7.93
C ILE A 130 5.83 7.29 7.18
N ALA A 131 4.75 8.07 7.07
CA ALA A 131 4.77 9.34 6.33
C ALA A 131 5.83 10.33 6.86
N ARG A 132 6.08 10.32 8.17
CA ARG A 132 7.01 11.24 8.84
C ARG A 132 8.47 10.87 8.65
N HIS A 133 8.79 9.59 8.58
CA HIS A 133 10.17 9.10 8.67
C HIS A 133 10.68 8.45 7.38
N LEU A 134 9.80 8.22 6.39
CA LEU A 134 10.20 7.66 5.09
C LEU A 134 11.32 8.53 4.48
N PRO A 135 12.50 7.95 4.20
CA PRO A 135 13.61 8.72 3.64
C PRO A 135 13.28 9.30 2.26
N GLU A 136 13.93 10.41 1.91
CA GLU A 136 13.86 10.96 0.56
C GLU A 136 14.40 9.95 -0.45
N ASP A 137 13.69 9.85 -1.58
CA ASP A 137 13.94 8.88 -2.66
C ASP A 137 13.89 7.42 -2.22
N ALA A 138 13.22 7.09 -1.11
CA ALA A 138 13.03 5.70 -0.71
C ALA A 138 12.17 4.88 -1.69
N VAL A 139 12.23 3.55 -1.55
CA VAL A 139 11.28 2.62 -2.15
C VAL A 139 10.49 1.96 -1.03
N LEU A 140 9.17 2.12 -1.05
CA LEU A 140 8.23 1.46 -0.16
C LEU A 140 7.65 0.23 -0.86
N CYS A 141 7.98 -0.97 -0.38
CA CYS A 141 7.36 -2.23 -0.78
C CYS A 141 6.21 -2.53 0.18
N ASP A 142 4.99 -2.67 -0.34
CA ASP A 142 3.77 -2.78 0.47
C ASP A 142 3.01 -4.08 0.21
N GLU A 143 3.04 -4.94 1.22
CA GLU A 143 2.20 -6.11 1.40
C GLU A 143 1.57 -6.13 2.81
N ALA A 144 1.23 -4.95 3.34
CA ALA A 144 0.55 -4.80 4.64
C ALA A 144 -0.96 -5.13 4.57
N ILE A 145 -1.47 -5.33 3.34
CA ILE A 145 -2.85 -5.73 2.99
C ILE A 145 -3.90 -4.86 3.68
N THR A 146 -4.36 -5.25 4.87
CA THR A 146 -5.42 -4.52 5.60
C THR A 146 -4.87 -3.24 6.23
N ALA A 147 -3.67 -3.28 6.80
CA ALA A 147 -3.06 -2.10 7.41
C ALA A 147 -2.58 -1.09 6.34
N GLY A 148 -2.27 -1.55 5.13
CA GLY A 148 -1.81 -0.71 4.02
C GLY A 148 -2.91 0.15 3.37
N MET A 149 -4.20 -0.14 3.61
CA MET A 149 -5.31 0.53 2.94
C MET A 149 -5.35 2.06 3.17
N VAL A 150 -4.81 2.53 4.29
CA VAL A 150 -4.81 3.96 4.69
C VAL A 150 -3.52 4.70 4.34
N LEU A 151 -2.53 4.02 3.73
CA LEU A 151 -1.23 4.62 3.39
C LEU A 151 -1.37 5.72 2.33
N GLY A 152 -2.29 5.56 1.38
CA GLY A 152 -2.39 6.44 0.20
C GLY A 152 -2.41 7.93 0.57
N GLU A 153 -3.39 8.34 1.38
CA GLU A 153 -3.58 9.73 1.77
C GLU A 153 -2.49 10.22 2.73
N ALA A 154 -2.13 9.41 3.71
CA ALA A 154 -1.10 9.75 4.69
C ALA A 154 0.27 10.04 4.03
N LEU A 155 0.61 9.31 2.96
CA LEU A 155 1.86 9.46 2.24
C LEU A 155 1.86 10.57 1.19
N ALA A 156 0.75 11.29 0.98
CA ALA A 156 0.69 12.39 0.03
C ALA A 156 1.66 13.54 0.40
N GLY A 157 1.87 13.76 1.70
CA GLY A 157 2.78 14.79 2.24
C GLY A 157 4.20 14.30 2.53
N ALA A 158 4.44 12.99 2.46
CA ALA A 158 5.72 12.34 2.77
C ALA A 158 6.84 12.77 1.82
N ALA A 159 8.10 12.45 2.14
CA ALA A 159 9.22 12.67 1.22
C ALA A 159 8.97 11.96 -0.13
N PRO A 160 9.46 12.50 -1.27
CA PRO A 160 9.31 11.85 -2.57
C PRO A 160 9.86 10.42 -2.56
N HIS A 161 9.08 9.44 -3.01
CA HIS A 161 9.45 8.01 -2.97
C HIS A 161 8.78 7.24 -4.10
N ASP A 162 9.23 6.01 -4.35
CA ASP A 162 8.48 5.02 -5.14
C ASP A 162 7.71 4.09 -4.20
N HIS A 163 6.49 3.74 -4.57
CA HIS A 163 5.64 2.78 -3.86
C HIS A 163 5.39 1.59 -4.80
N LEU A 164 5.82 0.40 -4.39
CA LEU A 164 5.62 -0.88 -5.06
C LEU A 164 4.60 -1.68 -4.26
N ASP A 165 3.45 -2.03 -4.85
CA ASP A 165 2.46 -2.88 -4.20
C ASP A 165 2.62 -4.35 -4.62
N VAL A 166 2.09 -5.27 -3.81
CA VAL A 166 1.73 -6.60 -4.29
C VAL A 166 0.76 -6.48 -5.47
N ALA A 167 1.15 -6.98 -6.65
CA ALA A 167 0.37 -6.84 -7.88
C ALA A 167 -0.71 -7.94 -7.99
N GLY A 168 -1.72 -7.87 -7.13
CA GLY A 168 -2.84 -8.82 -7.07
C GLY A 168 -3.03 -9.42 -5.67
N GLY A 169 -3.56 -10.63 -5.61
CA GLY A 169 -3.95 -11.28 -4.34
C GLY A 169 -2.99 -12.33 -3.79
N SER A 170 -1.90 -12.62 -4.49
CA SER A 170 -0.93 -13.61 -4.05
C SER A 170 0.08 -12.98 -3.10
N ILE A 171 -0.03 -13.33 -1.81
CA ILE A 171 0.91 -12.92 -0.77
C ILE A 171 2.20 -13.74 -0.79
N GLY A 172 3.23 -13.25 -0.09
CA GLY A 172 4.60 -13.74 -0.08
C GLY A 172 5.51 -13.02 -1.06
N GLY A 173 5.01 -12.00 -1.78
CA GLY A 173 5.79 -11.21 -2.73
C GLY A 173 6.57 -10.06 -2.07
N GLY A 174 6.10 -9.54 -0.95
CA GLY A 174 6.62 -8.35 -0.26
C GLY A 174 8.12 -8.42 0.09
N LEU A 175 8.53 -9.36 0.95
CA LEU A 175 9.94 -9.47 1.37
C LEU A 175 10.92 -9.75 0.21
N PRO A 176 10.62 -10.65 -0.75
CA PRO A 176 11.45 -10.82 -1.95
C PRO A 176 11.47 -9.58 -2.84
N LEU A 177 10.36 -8.85 -2.96
CA LEU A 177 10.29 -7.60 -3.72
C LEU A 177 11.20 -6.54 -3.10
N ALA A 178 11.19 -6.40 -1.77
CA ALA A 178 12.11 -5.49 -1.06
C ALA A 178 13.58 -5.89 -1.26
N THR A 179 13.87 -7.19 -1.23
CA THR A 179 15.22 -7.71 -1.52
C THR A 179 15.66 -7.34 -2.94
N GLY A 180 14.80 -7.56 -3.93
CA GLY A 180 15.06 -7.19 -5.32
C GLY A 180 15.19 -5.68 -5.53
N ALA A 181 14.37 -4.89 -4.83
CA ALA A 181 14.44 -3.43 -4.88
C ALA A 181 15.77 -2.90 -4.33
N ALA A 182 16.27 -3.46 -3.22
CA ALA A 182 17.56 -3.09 -2.66
C ALA A 182 18.72 -3.38 -3.63
N LEU A 183 18.67 -4.51 -4.33
CA LEU A 183 19.66 -4.89 -5.33
C LEU A 183 19.55 -4.05 -6.61
N GLY A 184 18.33 -3.78 -7.07
CA GLY A 184 18.06 -3.07 -8.32
C GLY A 184 18.15 -1.54 -8.23
N ALA A 185 18.15 -0.99 -7.01
CA ALA A 185 18.19 0.45 -6.75
C ALA A 185 19.27 0.79 -5.70
N PRO A 186 20.56 0.50 -5.98
CA PRO A 186 21.63 0.71 -5.01
C PRO A 186 21.70 2.17 -4.57
N GLY A 187 21.87 2.39 -3.26
CA GLY A 187 21.91 3.70 -2.63
C GLY A 187 20.55 4.27 -2.21
N ARG A 188 19.43 3.67 -2.66
CA ARG A 188 18.09 4.02 -2.19
C ARG A 188 17.71 3.18 -0.97
N ARG A 189 17.01 3.80 -0.03
CA ARG A 189 16.52 3.14 1.19
C ARG A 189 15.26 2.35 0.87
N ILE A 190 15.22 1.08 1.31
CA ILE A 190 14.06 0.22 1.06
C ILE A 190 13.29 0.00 2.36
N TRP A 191 12.00 0.30 2.35
CA TRP A 191 11.10 0.02 3.45
C TRP A 191 10.08 -1.03 2.99
N SER A 192 9.94 -2.14 3.73
CA SER A 192 8.97 -3.20 3.46
C SER A 192 7.89 -3.18 4.53
N LEU A 193 6.63 -3.09 4.15
CA LEU A 193 5.50 -3.26 5.05
C LEU A 193 4.85 -4.61 4.78
N GLU A 194 4.73 -5.44 5.80
CA GLU A 194 4.21 -6.80 5.66
C GLU A 194 3.09 -7.04 6.68
N GLY A 195 2.02 -7.72 6.27
CA GLY A 195 1.15 -8.39 7.25
C GLY A 195 1.89 -9.57 7.89
N ASP A 196 1.62 -9.87 9.16
CA ASP A 196 2.25 -11.00 9.85
C ASP A 196 1.99 -12.35 9.16
N GLY A 197 0.76 -12.59 8.70
CA GLY A 197 0.44 -13.76 7.89
C GLY A 197 1.17 -13.80 6.54
N SER A 198 1.31 -12.64 5.89
CA SER A 198 2.04 -12.47 4.62
C SER A 198 3.52 -12.84 4.74
N ALA A 199 4.17 -12.29 5.77
CA ALA A 199 5.60 -12.41 5.97
C ALA A 199 6.06 -13.87 6.05
N MET A 200 5.23 -14.76 6.61
CA MET A 200 5.58 -16.18 6.77
C MET A 200 5.67 -16.98 5.47
N TYR A 201 5.12 -16.48 4.35
CA TYR A 201 5.23 -17.17 3.06
C TYR A 201 6.68 -17.18 2.55
N THR A 202 7.44 -16.11 2.83
CA THR A 202 8.79 -15.91 2.30
C THR A 202 9.75 -15.29 3.30
N ILE A 203 9.56 -15.57 4.60
CA ILE A 203 10.37 -15.02 5.71
C ILE A 203 11.89 -15.26 5.54
N GLN A 204 12.27 -16.34 4.85
CA GLN A 204 13.66 -16.65 4.49
C GLN A 204 14.36 -15.56 3.65
N ALA A 205 13.60 -14.63 3.04
CA ALA A 205 14.18 -13.46 2.37
C ALA A 205 15.01 -12.60 3.32
N LEU A 206 14.66 -12.54 4.62
CA LEU A 206 15.44 -11.82 5.64
C LEU A 206 16.89 -12.33 5.72
N TRP A 207 17.11 -13.63 5.56
CA TRP A 207 18.47 -14.19 5.53
C TRP A 207 19.29 -13.66 4.35
N THR A 208 18.66 -13.51 3.18
CA THR A 208 19.32 -12.94 2.00
C THR A 208 19.68 -11.47 2.25
N GLN A 209 18.76 -10.70 2.84
CA GLN A 209 19.01 -9.32 3.22
C GLN A 209 20.16 -9.19 4.21
N ALA A 210 20.23 -10.07 5.21
CA ALA A 210 21.35 -10.13 6.18
C ALA A 210 22.66 -10.49 5.50
N ARG A 211 22.68 -11.56 4.70
CA ARG A 211 23.88 -12.04 4.01
C ARG A 211 24.48 -10.98 3.08
N GLU A 212 23.63 -10.29 2.33
CA GLU A 212 24.05 -9.27 1.35
C GLU A 212 24.13 -7.86 1.97
N GLN A 213 23.89 -7.73 3.29
CA GLN A 213 23.91 -6.46 4.03
C GLN A 213 23.04 -5.36 3.39
N LEU A 214 21.84 -5.74 2.94
CA LEU A 214 20.94 -4.85 2.23
C LEU A 214 20.28 -3.84 3.19
N ASP A 215 20.21 -2.57 2.78
CA ASP A 215 19.56 -1.48 3.52
C ASP A 215 18.02 -1.57 3.45
N VAL A 216 17.46 -2.64 4.05
CA VAL A 216 16.02 -2.92 4.10
C VAL A 216 15.50 -2.78 5.52
N THR A 217 14.58 -1.83 5.74
CA THR A 217 13.79 -1.75 6.98
C THR A 217 12.44 -2.44 6.77
N THR A 218 12.17 -3.52 7.50
CA THR A 218 10.91 -4.25 7.44
C THR A 218 10.04 -3.92 8.63
N VAL A 219 8.77 -3.59 8.41
CA VAL A 219 7.75 -3.46 9.47
C VAL A 219 6.73 -4.59 9.32
N ILE A 220 6.66 -5.46 10.33
CA ILE A 220 5.63 -6.48 10.41
C ILE A 220 4.42 -5.91 11.16
N CYS A 221 3.29 -5.82 10.47
CA CYS A 221 2.00 -5.42 11.02
C CYS A 221 1.36 -6.62 11.72
N ALA A 222 1.71 -6.84 12.99
CA ALA A 222 1.33 -8.01 13.75
C ALA A 222 -0.01 -7.81 14.49
N ASN A 223 -1.12 -8.10 13.80
CA ASN A 223 -2.48 -8.12 14.36
C ASN A 223 -2.95 -9.55 14.72
N ARG A 224 -2.09 -10.55 14.52
CA ARG A 224 -2.32 -11.98 14.82
C ARG A 224 -3.52 -12.57 14.11
N CYS A 225 -3.83 -12.07 12.92
CA CYS A 225 -5.04 -12.44 12.19
C CYS A 225 -4.91 -12.16 10.69
N TYR A 226 -5.39 -13.09 9.86
CA TYR A 226 -5.73 -12.81 8.47
C TYR A 226 -6.98 -11.93 8.37
N ALA A 227 -6.86 -10.65 8.77
CA ALA A 227 -7.97 -9.73 8.91
C ALA A 227 -8.73 -9.48 7.61
N ILE A 228 -8.05 -9.46 6.46
CA ILE A 228 -8.71 -9.31 5.17
C ILE A 228 -9.70 -10.45 4.92
N LEU A 229 -9.34 -11.69 5.27
CA LEU A 229 -10.22 -12.85 5.10
C LEU A 229 -11.43 -12.77 6.05
N ALA A 230 -11.27 -12.19 7.23
CA ALA A 230 -12.38 -11.92 8.14
C ALA A 230 -13.34 -10.85 7.58
N HIS A 231 -12.81 -9.83 6.90
CA HIS A 231 -13.62 -8.85 6.17
C HIS A 231 -14.36 -9.50 5.00
N GLU A 232 -13.67 -10.31 4.20
CA GLU A 232 -14.27 -11.02 3.06
C GLU A 232 -15.38 -11.99 3.49
N HIS A 233 -15.17 -12.75 4.56
CA HIS A 233 -16.21 -13.60 5.13
C HIS A 233 -17.45 -12.77 5.51
N ARG A 234 -17.27 -11.59 6.10
CA ARG A 234 -18.39 -10.70 6.43
C ARG A 234 -19.11 -10.20 5.18
N GLN A 235 -18.38 -9.91 4.09
CA GLN A 235 -18.99 -9.50 2.81
C GLN A 235 -19.82 -10.62 2.18
N ILE A 236 -19.34 -11.87 2.27
CA ILE A 236 -20.01 -13.04 1.69
C ILE A 236 -21.22 -13.48 2.52
N GLU A 237 -21.03 -13.65 3.83
CA GLU A 237 -22.02 -14.26 4.73
C GLU A 237 -22.96 -13.21 5.36
N GLY A 238 -22.65 -11.93 5.22
CA GLY A 238 -23.35 -10.83 5.91
C GLY A 238 -23.11 -10.79 7.42
N ILE A 239 -22.27 -11.69 7.96
CA ILE A 239 -21.97 -11.81 9.39
C ILE A 239 -20.46 -12.02 9.63
N PRO A 240 -19.93 -11.59 10.79
CA PRO A 240 -18.55 -11.89 11.17
C PRO A 240 -18.27 -13.40 11.22
N PRO A 241 -17.00 -13.83 11.06
CA PRO A 241 -16.62 -15.23 11.24
C PRO A 241 -17.08 -15.79 12.58
N GLY A 242 -17.73 -16.95 12.55
CA GLY A 242 -18.20 -17.65 13.75
C GLY A 242 -17.09 -18.45 14.47
N PRO A 243 -17.41 -19.11 15.60
CA PRO A 243 -16.44 -19.82 16.45
C PRO A 243 -15.63 -20.92 15.76
N ARG A 244 -16.13 -21.49 14.64
CA ARG A 244 -15.40 -22.49 13.85
C ARG A 244 -14.47 -21.89 12.80
N ALA A 245 -14.80 -20.71 12.27
CA ALA A 245 -14.03 -20.04 11.24
C ALA A 245 -12.90 -19.19 11.84
N LEU A 246 -13.16 -18.51 12.97
CA LEU A 246 -12.17 -17.64 13.63
C LEU A 246 -10.81 -18.33 13.90
N PRO A 247 -10.74 -19.58 14.41
CA PRO A 247 -9.45 -20.24 14.64
C PRO A 247 -8.61 -20.44 13.38
N VAL A 248 -9.24 -20.61 12.21
CA VAL A 248 -8.55 -20.79 10.93
C VAL A 248 -7.92 -19.48 10.45
N LEU A 249 -8.43 -18.34 10.89
CA LEU A 249 -7.93 -17.00 10.54
C LEU A 249 -6.92 -16.46 11.57
N SER A 250 -6.77 -17.13 12.71
CA SER A 250 -5.97 -16.67 13.84
C SER A 250 -4.50 -17.11 13.76
N LEU A 251 -3.59 -16.24 14.20
CA LEU A 251 -2.14 -16.46 14.19
C LEU A 251 -1.53 -16.35 15.61
N ASP A 252 -2.33 -16.59 16.65
CA ASP A 252 -1.93 -16.45 18.05
C ASP A 252 -1.84 -17.78 18.83
N ARG A 253 -1.93 -18.92 18.13
CA ARG A 253 -1.92 -20.25 18.76
C ARG A 253 -1.05 -21.26 17.99
N PRO A 254 0.29 -21.23 18.14
CA PRO A 254 1.06 -20.31 18.98
C PRO A 254 1.25 -18.92 18.36
N VAL A 255 1.64 -17.93 19.17
CA VAL A 255 2.05 -16.60 18.69
C VAL A 255 3.43 -16.71 18.03
N ILE A 256 3.57 -16.07 16.86
CA ILE A 256 4.83 -15.98 16.13
C ILE A 256 5.60 -14.73 16.58
N GLY A 257 6.80 -14.91 17.12
CA GLY A 257 7.72 -13.81 17.46
C GLY A 257 8.56 -13.41 16.26
N PHE A 258 8.15 -12.38 15.52
CA PHE A 258 8.84 -11.99 14.28
C PHE A 258 10.21 -11.36 14.56
N ALA A 259 10.38 -10.63 15.65
CA ALA A 259 11.68 -10.11 16.04
C ALA A 259 12.69 -11.25 16.33
N ASP A 260 12.24 -12.35 16.95
CA ASP A 260 13.09 -13.51 17.23
C ASP A 260 13.45 -14.27 15.95
N LEU A 261 12.48 -14.46 15.05
CA LEU A 261 12.74 -15.04 13.73
C LEU A 261 13.75 -14.21 12.94
N ALA A 262 13.58 -12.89 12.91
CA ALA A 262 14.51 -11.98 12.23
C ALA A 262 15.94 -12.14 12.77
N ARG A 263 16.11 -12.13 14.10
CA ARG A 263 17.41 -12.34 14.75
C ARG A 263 18.02 -13.69 14.42
N SER A 264 17.20 -14.75 14.34
CA SER A 264 17.66 -16.09 13.95
C SER A 264 18.19 -16.14 12.51
N LEU A 265 17.72 -15.24 11.64
CA LEU A 265 18.12 -15.10 10.24
C LEU A 265 19.23 -14.04 10.03
N GLY A 266 19.76 -13.45 11.11
CA GLY A 266 20.85 -12.47 11.05
C GLY A 266 20.40 -11.02 10.85
N VAL A 267 19.11 -10.72 11.02
CA VAL A 267 18.55 -9.36 10.94
C VAL A 267 18.32 -8.81 12.35
N GLU A 268 18.85 -7.61 12.63
CA GLU A 268 18.56 -6.94 13.90
C GLU A 268 17.08 -6.57 13.97
N ALA A 269 16.46 -6.72 15.14
CA ALA A 269 15.03 -6.48 15.28
C ALA A 269 14.60 -5.97 16.64
N VAL A 270 13.48 -5.25 16.65
CA VAL A 270 12.77 -4.77 17.84
C VAL A 270 11.28 -5.09 17.75
N THR A 271 10.64 -5.23 18.90
CA THR A 271 9.18 -5.35 19.01
C THR A 271 8.66 -4.08 19.68
N VAL A 272 7.58 -3.51 19.14
CA VAL A 272 6.93 -2.28 19.64
C VAL A 272 5.43 -2.49 19.76
N ASP A 273 4.80 -1.95 20.79
CA ASP A 273 3.37 -2.11 21.09
C ASP A 273 2.61 -0.79 21.25
N THR A 274 3.31 0.34 21.08
CA THR A 274 2.72 1.68 21.07
C THR A 274 3.11 2.45 19.82
N ALA A 275 2.23 3.34 19.37
CA ALA A 275 2.49 4.19 18.21
C ALA A 275 3.70 5.12 18.40
N ALA A 276 3.95 5.58 19.63
CA ALA A 276 5.12 6.38 19.96
C ALA A 276 6.43 5.57 19.86
N ALA A 277 6.44 4.31 20.31
CA ALA A 277 7.59 3.43 20.16
C ALA A 277 7.84 3.07 18.68
N LEU A 278 6.77 2.85 17.89
CA LEU A 278 6.87 2.66 16.45
C LEU A 278 7.45 3.89 15.75
N ASP A 279 6.97 5.09 16.08
CA ASP A 279 7.48 6.35 15.54
C ASP A 279 8.98 6.53 15.83
N ALA A 280 9.40 6.27 17.07
CA ALA A 280 10.82 6.32 17.47
C ALA A 280 11.67 5.25 16.75
N ALA A 281 11.17 4.03 16.63
CA ALA A 281 11.87 2.94 15.94
C ALA A 281 12.07 3.24 14.45
N LEU A 282 11.06 3.82 13.78
CA LEU A 282 11.16 4.25 12.39
C LEU A 282 12.11 5.43 12.20
N GLN A 283 12.12 6.38 13.14
CA GLN A 283 13.09 7.48 13.14
C GLN A 283 14.53 6.96 13.23
N GLN A 284 14.77 5.95 14.08
CA GLN A 284 16.07 5.29 14.17
C GLN A 284 16.39 4.53 12.88
N ALA A 285 15.45 3.72 12.38
CA ALA A 285 15.63 2.90 11.19
C ALA A 285 15.93 3.73 9.93
N ALA A 286 15.39 4.95 9.84
CA ALA A 286 15.71 5.90 8.77
C ALA A 286 17.20 6.26 8.68
N ARG A 287 17.97 6.10 9.77
CA ARG A 287 19.39 6.46 9.88
C ARG A 287 20.34 5.26 9.92
N GLN A 288 19.81 4.06 10.18
CA GLN A 288 20.59 2.84 10.39
C GLN A 288 20.95 2.16 9.07
N ARG A 289 22.17 1.66 8.89
CA ARG A 289 22.52 0.81 7.72
C ARG A 289 22.32 -0.67 8.03
N GLY A 290 22.20 -1.47 6.98
CA GLY A 290 21.91 -2.89 7.05
C GLY A 290 20.42 -3.18 7.28
N PRO A 291 20.05 -4.47 7.26
CA PRO A 291 18.66 -4.87 7.41
C PRO A 291 18.21 -4.74 8.86
N PHE A 292 16.99 -4.27 9.05
CA PHE A 292 16.39 -4.07 10.35
C PHE A 292 14.90 -4.43 10.31
N LEU A 293 14.39 -5.09 11.35
CA LEU A 293 12.98 -5.46 11.46
C LEU A 293 12.31 -4.85 12.68
N ILE A 294 11.13 -4.26 12.46
CA ILE A 294 10.24 -3.76 13.50
C ILE A 294 9.01 -4.66 13.51
N GLU A 295 8.82 -5.43 14.57
CA GLU A 295 7.55 -6.12 14.83
C GLU A 295 6.59 -5.16 15.55
N ALA A 296 5.61 -4.63 14.82
CA ALA A 296 4.62 -3.70 15.34
C ALA A 296 3.37 -4.47 15.81
N LEU A 297 3.16 -4.54 17.12
CA LEU A 297 2.02 -5.22 17.73
C LEU A 297 0.77 -4.34 17.65
N PHE A 298 -0.17 -4.72 16.81
CA PHE A 298 -1.43 -3.98 16.67
C PHE A 298 -2.34 -4.26 17.86
N ALA A 299 -3.02 -3.23 18.36
CA ALA A 299 -3.89 -3.35 19.52
C ALA A 299 -5.20 -4.13 19.24
N SER A 300 -5.54 -4.31 17.96
CA SER A 300 -6.74 -4.99 17.49
C SER A 300 -6.40 -5.95 16.35
N ARG A 301 -7.16 -7.06 16.29
CA ARG A 301 -7.13 -7.98 15.14
C ARG A 301 -7.62 -7.32 13.86
N ASP A 302 -8.46 -6.29 13.97
CA ASP A 302 -8.87 -5.44 12.87
C ASP A 302 -8.03 -4.16 12.87
N PRO A 303 -7.06 -4.02 11.93
CA PRO A 303 -6.21 -2.84 11.82
C PRO A 303 -6.97 -1.53 11.60
N LEU A 304 -8.20 -1.59 11.05
CA LEU A 304 -9.00 -0.41 10.69
C LEU A 304 -9.86 0.10 11.85
N ALA A 305 -10.10 -0.71 12.90
CA ALA A 305 -11.01 -0.39 13.99
C ALA A 305 -10.60 0.81 14.88
N GLY A 306 -9.35 1.30 14.77
CA GLY A 306 -8.83 2.43 15.55
C GLY A 306 -8.64 3.74 14.77
N GLY A 307 -9.01 3.78 13.49
CA GLY A 307 -8.75 4.94 12.60
C GLY A 307 -9.89 5.94 12.44
N ALA A 308 -11.06 5.69 13.04
CA ALA A 308 -12.18 6.62 13.01
C ALA A 308 -12.03 7.67 14.12
N ALA A 309 -11.48 8.83 13.77
CA ALA A 309 -11.70 10.09 14.47
C ALA A 309 -12.46 11.03 13.53
#